data_AF-A0A969VJR8-F1
#
_entry.id   AF-A0A969VJR8-F1
#
_cell.length_a   1.000
_cell.length_b   1.000
_cell.length_c   1.000
_cell.angle_alpha   90.00
_cell.angle_beta   90.00
_cell.angle_gamma   90.00
#
_symmetry.space_group_name_H-M   'P 1'
#
loop_
_entity.id
_entity.type
_entity.pdbx_description
1 polymer ?
#
loop_
_entity_poly.entity_id
_entity_poly.type
_entity_poly.pdbx_seq_one_letter_code
_entity_poly.pdbx_strand_id
1 'polypeptide(L)'
;MRGSFGTNYATPPSNIVPGNITTGLGLIARAGNSYLRVETETLGGIKPETAEVMNLGVIFNFDSGLPLNGVARLSLDYFDFQIKDEIKTVSHNAILNSVVASSNAF
;
A
#
# COMPACT_ATOMS: atom_id res chain seq x y z
N MET A 1 -15.09 -5.84 25.02
CA MET A 1 -14.67 -6.08 23.63
C MET A 1 -14.97 -4.83 22.82
N ARG A 2 -14.23 -4.59 21.74
CA ARG A 2 -14.45 -3.49 20.82
C ARG A 2 -14.34 -3.98 19.38
N GLY A 3 -15.05 -3.31 18.49
CA GLY A 3 -14.86 -3.48 17.07
C GLY A 3 -15.28 -2.22 16.35
N SER A 4 -14.66 -1.95 15.22
CA SER A 4 -15.04 -0.84 14.36
C SER A 4 -14.87 -1.25 12.91
N PHE A 5 -15.76 -0.76 12.07
CA PHE A 5 -15.65 -0.81 10.62
C PHE A 5 -15.78 0.62 10.10
N GLY A 6 -14.95 0.99 9.15
CA GLY A 6 -14.99 2.32 8.57
C GLY A 6 -14.37 2.36 7.19
N THR A 7 -14.79 3.35 6.41
CA THR A 7 -14.18 3.71 5.15
C THR A 7 -13.42 5.02 5.31
N ASN A 8 -12.34 5.18 4.56
CA ASN A 8 -11.65 6.45 4.40
C ASN A 8 -11.22 6.65 2.95
N TYR A 9 -10.82 7.87 2.61
CA TYR A 9 -10.30 8.20 1.28
C TYR A 9 -9.10 9.14 1.36
N ALA A 10 -8.23 9.06 0.36
CA ALA A 10 -7.14 9.98 0.11
C ALA A 10 -7.30 10.59 -1.29
N THR A 11 -7.37 11.91 -1.35
CA THR A 11 -7.38 12.60 -2.66
C THR A 11 -6.02 12.47 -3.34
N PRO A 12 -5.99 12.46 -4.69
CA PRO A 12 -4.71 12.48 -5.40
C PRO A 12 -3.87 13.68 -4.95
N PRO A 13 -2.58 13.47 -4.62
CA PRO A 13 -1.68 14.55 -4.26
C PRO A 13 -1.68 15.66 -5.32
N SER A 14 -1.68 16.93 -4.89
CA SER A 14 -1.79 18.09 -5.78
C SER A 14 -0.59 18.29 -6.72
N ASN A 15 0.52 17.59 -6.47
CA ASN A 15 1.73 17.61 -7.29
C ASN A 15 1.72 16.57 -8.42
N ILE A 16 0.67 15.74 -8.52
CA ILE A 16 0.50 14.78 -9.61
C ILE A 16 -0.09 15.53 -10.81
N VAL A 17 0.74 15.72 -11.83
CA VAL A 17 0.36 16.38 -13.09
C VAL A 17 0.33 15.34 -14.21
N PRO A 18 -0.85 15.04 -14.81
CA PRO A 18 -0.95 14.14 -15.95
C PRO A 18 0.01 14.50 -17.08
N GLY A 19 0.64 13.49 -17.67
CA GLY A 19 1.64 13.64 -18.74
C GLY A 19 3.01 14.10 -18.27
N ASN A 20 3.21 14.31 -16.96
CA ASN A 20 4.54 14.60 -16.43
C ASN A 20 5.45 13.37 -16.58
N ILE A 21 6.61 13.55 -17.22
CA ILE A 21 7.59 12.49 -17.46
C ILE A 21 8.83 12.77 -16.61
N THR A 22 9.17 11.81 -15.77
CA THR A 22 10.43 11.81 -15.02
C THR A 22 11.34 10.71 -15.54
N THR A 23 12.62 11.01 -15.69
CA THR A 23 13.61 10.05 -16.22
C THR A 23 14.62 9.69 -15.15
N GLY A 24 15.09 8.45 -15.15
CA GLY A 24 16.12 7.98 -14.22
C GLY A 24 16.89 6.80 -14.77
N LEU A 25 17.75 6.22 -13.92
CA LEU A 25 18.40 4.95 -14.18
C LEU A 25 17.73 3.87 -13.33
N GLY A 26 17.30 2.79 -13.97
CA GLY A 26 16.68 1.64 -13.33
C GLY A 26 17.44 0.37 -13.62
N LEU A 27 17.54 -0.52 -12.63
CA LEU A 27 18.08 -1.87 -12.83
C LEU A 27 17.04 -2.74 -13.53
N ILE A 28 17.33 -3.18 -14.76
CA ILE A 28 16.39 -3.96 -15.56
C ILE A 28 16.80 -5.42 -15.58
N ALA A 29 16.00 -6.28 -14.95
CA ALA A 29 16.31 -7.70 -14.78
C ALA A 29 16.44 -8.43 -16.12
N ARG A 30 15.53 -8.13 -17.07
CA ARG A 30 15.56 -8.69 -18.43
C ARG A 30 16.73 -8.21 -19.28
N ALA A 31 17.42 -7.13 -18.88
CA ALA A 31 18.65 -6.65 -19.52
C ALA A 31 19.89 -7.20 -18.81
N GLY A 32 19.80 -8.38 -18.18
CA GLY A 32 20.89 -8.97 -17.41
C GLY A 32 21.26 -8.18 -16.16
N ASN A 33 20.28 -7.49 -15.53
CA ASN A 33 20.52 -6.53 -14.45
C ASN A 33 21.43 -5.36 -14.85
N SER A 34 21.28 -4.85 -16.07
CA SER A 34 21.94 -3.63 -16.50
C SER A 34 21.18 -2.39 -16.03
N TYR A 35 21.90 -1.32 -15.72
CA TYR A 35 21.29 0.01 -15.51
C TYR A 35 20.92 0.60 -16.87
N LEU A 36 19.63 0.80 -17.10
CA LEU A 36 19.10 1.41 -18.31
C LEU A 36 18.38 2.72 -17.98
N ARG A 37 18.30 3.62 -18.95
CA ARG A 37 17.43 4.79 -18.87
C ARG A 37 15.98 4.31 -18.81
N VAL A 38 15.27 4.75 -17.78
CA VAL A 38 13.85 4.48 -17.58
C VAL A 38 13.08 5.78 -17.54
N GLU A 39 11.86 5.76 -18.04
CA GLU A 39 10.95 6.88 -18.03
C GLU A 39 9.68 6.49 -17.28
N THR A 40 9.20 7.38 -16.42
CA THR A 40 7.94 7.22 -15.69
C THR A 40 7.03 8.36 -16.09
N GLU A 41 5.90 8.01 -16.69
CA GLU A 41 4.85 8.95 -17.04
C GLU A 41 3.76 8.94 -15.97
N THR A 42 3.31 10.12 -15.58
CA THR A 42 2.15 10.29 -14.71
C THR A 42 0.87 10.16 -15.54
N LEU A 43 0.07 9.14 -15.25
CA LEU A 43 -1.18 8.89 -15.98
C LEU A 43 -2.24 9.96 -15.68
N GLY A 44 -3.08 10.25 -16.67
CA GLY A 44 -4.28 11.06 -16.49
C GLY A 44 -5.43 10.29 -15.82
N GLY A 45 -6.38 11.03 -15.25
CA GLY A 45 -7.60 10.45 -14.68
C GLY A 45 -7.41 9.68 -13.37
N ILE A 46 -6.33 9.95 -12.63
CA ILE A 46 -6.09 9.36 -11.31
C ILE A 46 -7.25 9.74 -10.37
N LYS A 47 -7.90 8.70 -9.81
CA LYS A 47 -9.01 8.83 -8.87
C LYS A 47 -8.50 8.82 -7.42
N PRO A 48 -9.30 9.27 -6.45
CA PRO A 48 -8.99 9.10 -5.03
C PRO A 48 -8.81 7.62 -4.67
N GLU A 49 -7.82 7.35 -3.83
CA GLU A 49 -7.64 6.05 -3.19
C GLU A 49 -8.66 5.93 -2.05
N THR A 50 -9.22 4.74 -1.86
CA THR A 50 -10.14 4.46 -0.75
C THR A 50 -9.64 3.29 0.09
N ALA A 51 -9.98 3.28 1.37
CA ALA A 51 -9.61 2.19 2.28
C ALA A 51 -10.83 1.75 3.09
N GLU A 52 -11.03 0.45 3.17
CA GLU A 52 -11.94 -0.20 4.13
C GLU A 52 -11.11 -0.76 5.27
N VAL A 53 -11.48 -0.41 6.51
CA VAL A 53 -10.74 -0.79 7.71
C VAL A 53 -11.68 -1.47 8.68
N MET A 54 -11.29 -2.64 9.14
CA MET A 54 -11.94 -3.35 10.23
C MET A 54 -10.96 -3.50 11.40
N ASN A 55 -11.45 -3.27 12.61
CA ASN A 55 -10.76 -3.59 13.85
C ASN A 55 -11.64 -4.51 14.71
N LEU A 56 -11.01 -5.51 15.32
CA LEU A 56 -11.60 -6.35 16.34
C LEU A 56 -10.63 -6.42 17.52
N GLY A 57 -11.09 -6.06 18.71
CA GLY A 57 -10.24 -5.94 19.88
C GLY A 57 -10.87 -6.40 21.19
N VAL A 58 -10.03 -6.83 22.12
CA VAL A 58 -10.40 -7.20 23.49
C VAL A 58 -9.51 -6.43 24.45
N ILE A 59 -10.11 -5.92 25.53
CA ILE A 59 -9.43 -5.17 26.58
C ILE A 59 -9.69 -5.90 27.89
N PHE A 60 -8.61 -6.22 28.61
CA PHE A 60 -8.63 -6.76 29.95
C PHE A 60 -8.15 -5.69 30.93
N ASN A 61 -8.97 -5.39 31.93
CA ASN A 61 -8.62 -4.50 33.02
C ASN A 61 -8.46 -5.32 34.30
N PHE A 62 -7.34 -5.15 34.98
CA PHE A 62 -7.02 -5.76 36.26
C PHE A 62 -6.99 -4.64 37.30
N ASP A 63 -8.18 -4.28 37.79
CA ASP A 63 -8.35 -3.17 38.74
C ASP A 63 -8.15 -3.60 40.20
N SER A 64 -8.06 -4.91 40.45
CA SER A 64 -7.75 -5.51 41.75
C SER A 64 -7.16 -6.92 41.56
N GLY A 65 -6.41 -7.43 42.55
CA GLY A 65 -5.88 -8.80 42.54
C GLY A 65 -4.47 -8.97 41.99
N LEU A 66 -3.77 -7.87 41.67
CA LEU A 66 -2.33 -7.90 41.39
C LEU A 66 -1.53 -7.66 42.67
N PRO A 67 -0.29 -8.21 42.77
CA PRO A 67 0.60 -7.94 43.88
C PRO A 67 0.78 -6.43 44.11
N LEU A 68 0.90 -6.02 45.37
CA LEU A 68 1.15 -4.64 45.79
C LEU A 68 0.03 -3.62 45.43
N ASN A 69 -1.23 -4.05 45.32
CA ASN A 69 -2.36 -3.22 44.88
C ASN A 69 -2.16 -2.63 43.47
N GLY A 70 -1.46 -3.36 42.60
CA GLY A 70 -1.24 -2.94 41.23
C GLY A 70 -2.53 -2.88 40.41
N VAL A 71 -2.56 -1.97 39.43
CA VAL A 71 -3.58 -1.92 38.38
C VAL A 71 -2.88 -2.17 37.05
N ALA A 72 -3.43 -3.07 36.22
CA ALA A 72 -2.89 -3.33 34.89
C ALA A 72 -4.00 -3.34 33.83
N ARG A 73 -3.63 -2.99 32.59
CA ARG A 73 -4.50 -3.07 31.42
C ARG A 73 -3.76 -3.75 30.28
N LEU A 74 -4.40 -4.71 29.64
CA LEU A 74 -3.93 -5.38 28.43
C LEU A 74 -4.96 -5.19 27.32
N SER A 75 -4.51 -4.81 26.13
CA SER A 75 -5.35 -4.77 24.92
C SER A 75 -4.74 -5.62 23.81
N LEU A 76 -5.58 -6.41 23.15
CA LEU A 76 -5.23 -7.16 21.95
C LEU A 76 -6.18 -6.72 20.83
N ASP A 77 -5.63 -6.35 19.69
CA ASP A 77 -6.37 -5.82 18.55
C ASP A 77 -5.90 -6.48 17.25
N TYR A 78 -6.86 -6.92 16.44
CA TYR A 78 -6.67 -7.37 15.07
C TYR A 78 -7.19 -6.29 14.11
N PHE A 79 -6.40 -5.97 13.08
CA PHE A 79 -6.76 -5.01 12.05
C PHE A 79 -6.71 -5.67 10.68
N ASP A 80 -7.72 -5.37 9.87
CA ASP A 80 -7.75 -5.71 8.45
C ASP A 80 -7.95 -4.43 7.63
N PHE A 81 -7.11 -4.28 6.60
CA PHE A 81 -7.08 -3.08 5.74
C PHE A 81 -7.20 -3.51 4.29
N GLN A 82 -8.26 -3.05 3.63
CA GLN A 82 -8.45 -3.23 2.19
C GLN A 82 -8.33 -1.88 1.49
N ILE A 83 -7.17 -1.63 0.88
CA ILE A 83 -6.93 -0.46 0.03
C ILE A 83 -7.48 -0.74 -1.37
N LYS A 84 -8.24 0.20 -1.91
CA LYS A 84 -8.88 0.15 -3.23
C LYS A 84 -8.45 1.37 -4.05
N ASP A 85 -8.23 1.15 -5.35
CA ASP A 85 -7.76 2.16 -6.29
C ASP A 85 -6.47 2.86 -5.82
N GLU A 86 -5.51 2.06 -5.36
CA GLU A 86 -4.23 2.55 -4.82
C GLU A 86 -3.47 3.42 -5.82
N ILE A 87 -3.08 4.63 -5.40
CA ILE A 87 -2.27 5.52 -6.21
C ILE A 87 -0.81 5.11 -6.06
N LYS A 88 -0.27 4.43 -7.07
CA LYS A 88 1.11 3.91 -7.04
C LYS A 88 1.86 4.06 -8.34
N THR A 89 3.18 4.04 -8.24
CA THR A 89 4.08 3.89 -9.37
C THR A 89 4.22 2.41 -9.72
N VAL A 90 3.95 2.06 -10.97
CA VAL A 90 4.19 0.72 -11.49
C VAL A 90 5.67 0.56 -11.85
N SER A 91 6.29 -0.54 -11.43
CA SER A 91 7.71 -0.77 -11.71
C SER A 91 7.95 -1.14 -13.18
N HIS A 92 9.07 -0.67 -13.74
CA HIS A 92 9.45 -0.97 -15.12
C HIS A 92 9.62 -2.46 -15.38
N ASN A 93 10.16 -3.21 -14.41
CA ASN A 93 10.29 -4.67 -14.53
C ASN A 93 8.91 -5.37 -14.53
N ALA A 94 7.92 -4.86 -13.78
CA ALA A 94 6.56 -5.41 -13.83
C ALA A 94 5.93 -5.21 -15.22
N ILE A 95 6.10 -4.02 -15.82
CA ILE A 95 5.64 -3.73 -17.18
C ILE A 95 6.35 -4.62 -18.21
N LEU A 96 7.67 -4.75 -18.13
CA LEU A 96 8.42 -5.60 -19.07
C LEU A 96 8.03 -7.08 -18.95
N ASN A 97 7.72 -7.55 -17.74
CA ASN A 97 7.25 -8.91 -17.54
C ASN A 97 5.84 -9.14 -18.10
N SER A 98 4.94 -8.16 -18.04
CA SER A 98 3.59 -8.30 -18.59
C SER A 98 3.56 -8.28 -20.13
N VAL A 99 4.44 -7.51 -20.78
CA VAL A 99 4.50 -7.42 -22.25
C VAL A 99 5.16 -8.65 -22.88
N VAL A 100 6.22 -9.18 -22.27
CA VAL A 100 7.05 -10.24 -22.88
C VAL A 100 6.59 -11.65 -22.49
N ALA A 101 5.84 -11.84 -21.40
CA ALA A 101 5.19 -13.14 -21.13
C ALA A 101 4.19 -13.55 -22.23
N SER A 102 3.66 -12.58 -22.98
CA SER A 102 2.84 -12.78 -24.17
C SER A 102 3.62 -13.13 -25.45
N SER A 103 4.96 -13.17 -25.44
CA SER A 103 5.78 -13.46 -26.63
C SER A 103 6.42 -14.85 -26.63
N ASN A 104 5.89 -15.81 -25.88
CA ASN A 104 6.27 -17.22 -26.02
C ASN A 104 5.38 -17.91 -27.06
N ALA A 105 5.54 -17.53 -28.33
CA ALA A 105 5.06 -18.28 -29.48
C ALA A 105 5.71 -17.75 -30.77
N PHE A 106 7.00 -18.00 -30.98
CA PHE A 106 7.60 -18.17 -32.31
C PHE A 106 8.84 -19.06 -32.19
#